data_AF-A0A3D8VFG9-F1
#
_entry.id   AF-A0A3D8VFG9-F1
#
_cell.length_a   1.000
_cell.length_b   1.000
_cell.length_c   1.000
_cell.angle_alpha   90.00
_cell.angle_beta   90.00
_cell.angle_gamma   90.00
#
_symmetry.space_group_name_H-M   'P 1'
#
loop_
_entity.id
_entity.type
_entity.pdbx_description
1 polymer ?
#
loop_
_entity_poly.entity_id
_entity_poly.type
_entity_poly.pdbx_seq_one_letter_code
_entity_poly.pdbx_strand_id
1 'polypeptide(L)' 'MSVPLDDATERQWRHGLRNELNVITMAVSTALAMLDHGAEPERIREHLKRAEAGCKRCRTMVMDPRDAAEHP' A
#
# COMPACT_ATOMS: atom_id res chain seq x y z
N MET A 1 0.08 -4.82 25.90
CA MET A 1 -1.09 -5.61 25.45
C MET A 1 -1.91 -4.69 24.58
N SER A 2 -2.05 -5.00 23.30
CA SER A 2 -2.90 -4.23 22.38
C SER A 2 -4.37 -4.54 22.73
N VAL A 3 -5.17 -3.51 22.94
CA VAL A 3 -6.61 -3.67 23.21
C VAL A 3 -7.24 -4.34 21.98
N PRO A 4 -8.06 -5.40 22.14
CA PRO A 4 -8.76 -6.01 21.01
C PRO A 4 -9.60 -4.96 20.31
N LEU A 5 -9.44 -4.83 19.00
CA LEU A 5 -10.35 -4.02 18.19
C LEU A 5 -11.74 -4.64 18.25
N ASP A 6 -12.79 -3.83 18.31
CA ASP A 6 -14.14 -4.34 18.10
C ASP A 6 -14.29 -4.90 16.67
N ASP A 7 -15.20 -5.85 16.48
CA ASP A 7 -15.39 -6.56 15.21
C ASP A 7 -15.69 -5.64 14.02
N ALA A 8 -16.28 -4.47 14.26
CA ALA A 8 -16.58 -3.51 13.19
C ALA A 8 -15.31 -2.76 12.77
N THR A 9 -14.51 -2.32 13.73
CA THR A 9 -13.21 -1.68 13.52
C THR A 9 -12.24 -2.64 12.84
N GLU A 10 -12.19 -3.91 13.24
CA GLU A 10 -11.36 -4.92 12.59
C GLU A 10 -11.79 -5.17 11.13
N ARG A 11 -13.09 -5.29 10.87
CA ARG A 11 -13.61 -5.45 9.49
C ARG A 11 -13.29 -4.25 8.61
N GLN A 12 -13.45 -3.04 9.13
CA GLN A 12 -13.11 -1.81 8.41
C GLN A 12 -11.62 -1.74 8.11
N TRP A 13 -10.76 -2.08 9.08
CA TRP A 13 -9.32 -2.15 8.89
C TRP A 13 -8.93 -3.17 7.81
N ARG A 14 -9.46 -4.40 7.87
CA ARG A 14 -9.21 -5.44 6.86
C ARG A 14 -9.67 -5.01 5.47
N HIS A 15 -10.81 -4.33 5.37
CA HIS A 15 -11.32 -3.80 4.11
C HIS A 15 -10.39 -2.73 3.54
N GLY A 16 -9.97 -1.77 4.37
CA GLY A 16 -9.02 -0.73 3.97
C GLY A 16 -7.68 -1.30 3.51
N LEU A 17 -7.10 -2.23 4.28
CA LEU A 17 -5.84 -2.89 3.92
C LEU A 17 -5.95 -3.64 2.59
N ARG A 18 -7.06 -4.36 2.36
CA ARG A 18 -7.30 -5.04 1.08
C ARG A 18 -7.36 -4.04 -0.09
N ASN A 19 -8.01 -2.90 0.08
CA ASN A 19 -8.10 -1.89 -0.97
C ASN A 19 -6.71 -1.34 -1.34
N GLU A 20 -5.85 -1.07 -0.35
CA GLU A 20 -4.48 -0.62 -0.62
C GLU A 20 -3.65 -1.69 -1.33
N LEU A 21 -3.74 -2.96 -0.91
CA LEU A 21 -3.08 -4.07 -1.59
C LEU A 21 -3.53 -4.23 -3.04
N ASN A 22 -4.83 -4.03 -3.32
CA ASN A 22 -5.36 -4.05 -4.69
C ASN A 22 -4.77 -2.91 -5.52
N VAL A 23 -4.69 -1.68 -4.98
CA VAL A 23 -4.08 -0.53 -5.67
C VAL A 23 -2.62 -0.78 -5.98
N ILE A 24 -1.85 -1.31 -5.03
CA ILE A 24 -0.43 -1.65 -5.23
C ILE A 24 -0.30 -2.70 -6.34
N THR A 25 -1.07 -3.78 -6.25
CA THR A 25 -1.05 -4.88 -7.24
C THR A 25 -1.33 -4.35 -8.64
N MET A 26 -2.39 -3.56 -8.81
CA MET A 26 -2.73 -2.99 -10.12
C MET A 26 -1.64 -2.06 -10.65
N ALA A 27 -1.07 -1.20 -9.79
CA ALA A 27 -0.03 -0.25 -10.19
C ALA A 27 1.25 -0.95 -10.61
N VAL A 28 1.69 -1.98 -9.87
CA VAL A 28 2.87 -2.78 -10.21
C VAL A 28 2.67 -3.58 -11.49
N SER A 29 1.53 -4.27 -11.63
CA SER A 29 1.23 -5.02 -12.87
C SER A 29 1.17 -4.12 -14.09
N THR A 30 0.63 -2.89 -13.95
CA THR A 30 0.61 -1.92 -15.05
C THR A 30 2.02 -1.44 -15.40
N ALA A 31 2.84 -1.12 -14.39
CA ALA A 31 4.23 -0.72 -14.60
C ALA A 31 5.05 -1.83 -15.29
N LEU A 32 4.85 -3.09 -14.90
CA LEU A 32 5.50 -4.25 -15.52
C LEU A 32 5.10 -4.41 -16.99
N ALA A 33 3.80 -4.38 -17.28
CA ALA A 33 3.33 -4.45 -18.67
C ALA A 33 3.86 -3.28 -19.53
N MET A 34 3.91 -2.07 -18.97
CA MET A 34 4.51 -0.92 -19.65
C MET A 34 5.99 -1.11 -19.95
N LEU A 35 6.74 -1.71 -19.01
CA LEU A 35 8.15 -2.02 -19.18
C LEU A 35 8.36 -3.07 -20.29
N ASP A 36 7.56 -4.13 -20.29
CA ASP A 36 7.62 -5.20 -21.31
C ASP A 36 7.28 -4.70 -22.72
N HIS A 37 6.43 -3.67 -22.82
CA HIS A 37 6.04 -3.04 -24.09
C HIS A 37 6.90 -1.82 -24.47
N GLY A 38 7.97 -1.52 -23.73
CA GLY A 38 8.90 -0.43 -24.07
C GLY A 38 8.31 0.97 -23.92
N ALA A 39 7.39 1.18 -22.97
CA ALA A 39 6.85 2.51 -22.68
C ALA A 39 7.91 3.46 -22.10
N GLU A 40 7.67 4.76 -22.23
CA GLU A 40 8.54 5.81 -21.68
C GLU A 40 8.77 5.64 -20.17
N PRO A 41 10.03 5.78 -19.68
CA PRO A 41 10.36 5.61 -18.26
C PRO A 41 9.53 6.48 -17.31
N GLU A 42 9.16 7.69 -17.72
CA GLU A 42 8.37 8.64 -16.94
C GLU A 42 6.99 8.06 -16.60
N ARG A 43 6.35 7.39 -17.55
CA ARG A 43 5.03 6.75 -17.36
C ARG A 43 5.14 5.55 -16.41
N ILE A 44 6.18 4.74 -16.55
CA ILE A 44 6.46 3.62 -15.63
C ILE A 44 6.67 4.16 -14.21
N ARG A 45 7.45 5.24 -14.04
CA ARG A 45 7.71 5.88 -12.74
C ARG A 45 6.44 6.39 -12.07
N GLU A 46 5.48 6.93 -12.82
CA GLU A 46 4.19 7.38 -12.25
C GLU A 46 3.43 6.24 -11.56
N HIS A 47 3.37 5.07 -12.21
CA HIS A 47 2.74 3.89 -11.63
C HIS A 47 3.52 3.36 -10.41
N LEU A 48 4.85 3.36 -10.46
CA LEU A 48 5.68 2.96 -9.31
C LEU A 48 5.53 3.92 -8.12
N LYS A 49 5.43 5.23 -8.34
CA LYS A 49 5.12 6.21 -7.28
C LYS A 49 3.77 5.94 -6.62
N ARG A 50 2.77 5.52 -7.41
CA ARG A 50 1.45 5.14 -6.87
C ARG A 50 1.53 3.89 -5.99
N ALA A 51 2.27 2.87 -6.43
CA ALA A 51 2.54 1.68 -5.63
C ALA A 51 3.29 2.02 -4.33
N GLU A 52 4.32 2.85 -4.40
CA GLU A 52 5.08 3.33 -3.23
C GLU A 52 4.17 4.03 -2.21
N ALA A 53 3.29 4.92 -2.68
CA ALA A 53 2.33 5.60 -1.81
C ALA A 53 1.37 4.61 -1.13
N GLY A 54 0.92 3.57 -1.84
CA GLY A 54 0.13 2.48 -1.27
C GLY A 54 0.91 1.71 -0.19
N CYS A 55 2.17 1.35 -0.46
CA CYS A 55 3.03 0.68 0.52
C CYS A 55 3.21 1.51 1.80
N LYS A 56 3.39 2.84 1.67
CA LYS A 56 3.47 3.75 2.83
C LYS A 56 2.18 3.74 3.66
N ARG A 57 1.01 3.77 3.01
CA ARG A 57 -0.29 3.67 3.72
C ARG A 57 -0.46 2.32 4.40
N CYS A 58 -0.13 1.21 3.72
CA CYS A 58 -0.14 -0.13 4.33
C CYS A 58 0.74 -0.17 5.58
N ARG A 59 1.98 0.37 5.50
CA ARG A 59 2.89 0.48 6.65
C ARG A 59 2.23 1.21 7.81
N THR A 60 1.60 2.37 7.56
CA THR A 60 0.86 3.11 8.60
C THR A 60 -0.30 2.32 9.20
N MET A 61 -0.99 1.49 8.40
CA MET A 61 -2.13 0.68 8.87
C MET A 61 -1.72 -0.56 9.68
N VAL A 62 -0.51 -1.09 9.47
CA VAL A 62 -0.02 -2.31 10.12
C VAL A 62 1.00 -2.05 11.22
N MET A 63 1.66 -0.90 11.23
CA MET A 63 2.56 -0.51 12.32
C MET A 63 1.75 -0.21 13.58
N ASP A 64 2.23 -0.73 14.71
CA ASP A 64 1.79 -0.25 16.02
C ASP A 64 2.19 1.23 16.14
N PRO A 65 1.34 2.12 16.67
CA PRO A 65 1.69 3.52 16.92
C PRO A 65 3.01 3.71 17.68
N ARG A 66 3.43 2.71 18.47
CA ARG A 66 4.71 2.71 19.19
C ARG A 66 5.92 2.50 18.27
N ASP A 67 5.77 1.71 17.21
CA ASP A 67 6.85 1.43 16.23
C ASP A 67 7.01 2.58 15.22
N ALA A 68 5.97 3.40 15.04
CA ALA A 68 6.02 4.58 14.17
C ALA A 68 6.95 5.69 14.72
N ALA A 69 7.22 5.71 16.04
CA ALA A 69 8.09 6.70 16.68
C ALA A 69 9.59 6.36 16.54
N GLU A 70 9.95 5.12 16.24
CA GLU A 70 11.35 4.65 16.17
C GLU A 70 11.93 4.68 14.74
N HIS A 71 11.06 4.84 13.73
CA HIS A 71 11.45 4.86 12.32
C HIS A 71 10.74 6.01 11.55
N PRO A 72 11.28 7.24 11.58
CA PRO A 72 10.71 8.40 10.87
C PRO A 72 10.70 8.24 9.35
#